data_AF-A0A6S6Y4X5-F1
#
_entry.id   AF-A0A6S6Y4X5-F1
#
_cell.length_a   1.000
_cell.length_b   1.000
_cell.length_c   1.000
_cell.angle_alpha   90.00
_cell.angle_beta   90.00
_cell.angle_gamma   90.00
#
_symmetry.space_group_name_H-M   'P 1'
#
loop_
_entity.id
_entity.type
_entity.pdbx_description
1 polymer ?
#
loop_
_entity_poly.entity_id
_entity_poly.type
_entity_poly.pdbx_seq_one_letter_code
_entity_poly.pdbx_strand_id
1 'polypeptide(L)'
;MTSEGTSKMSNMDEAELLTQLRALIGQKGTPQQARDPVNQPTIRSWCDAIGEKNPIFTDPNVAARSPYGEVIAPPAMLGVWTLAGNIPRIPDPSCPRSRAMKLLAEAGYRGTVGANTEERYPRPLKLGEQLTGTLSVVEISDLKTTGLGTGVFLTALTEFTNQQGEPAGTWKFRTFHFKPRELTAEDLAKRQAKKEQMAKIPKHLLQRPRPGVMKETAFFWEGCKARELRIQKCGGCGRLAHPPVVRCPQCGSYDLGHQVASGKAKLYSFVEPVYPQMPFMTYPYIVGLVELAEGTRFLTNIVHCPPELVKIGMDLELVFIDTDPEMTLPMFRPAQPARNTATRRYEEVAVGEELPLWPIDVTTRLVVGGAIATRDFEDIHHEVAAAKRAGLKDLFMNVLTSNGLCSRYLGDWAGPEARVTGVEIRLGTSNVVGDTMCLSASIADKQVVDGKGVITLNLRGSNSMGDHVKGTATMELPSGGNK
;
A
#
# COMPACT_ATOMS: atom_id res chain seq x y z
N MET A 1 -40.07 -21.23 43.67
CA MET A 1 -38.86 -20.38 43.69
C MET A 1 -38.02 -20.76 42.47
N THR A 2 -38.48 -20.37 41.28
CA THR A 2 -38.00 -19.20 40.51
C THR A 2 -36.54 -19.35 40.06
N SER A 3 -36.34 -20.05 38.95
CA SER A 3 -35.19 -19.88 38.05
C SER A 3 -35.70 -19.50 36.66
N GLU A 4 -36.32 -18.32 36.58
CA GLU A 4 -36.47 -17.59 35.32
C GLU A 4 -35.18 -16.79 35.06
N GLY A 5 -34.74 -16.75 33.81
CA GLY A 5 -33.83 -15.69 33.36
C GLY A 5 -32.51 -16.10 32.72
N THR A 6 -32.50 -17.06 31.79
CA THR A 6 -31.52 -17.03 30.70
C THR A 6 -32.23 -16.69 29.40
N SER A 7 -32.22 -15.39 29.13
CA SER A 7 -32.66 -14.71 27.92
C SER A 7 -32.34 -15.50 26.64
N LYS A 8 -33.40 -15.89 25.92
CA LYS A 8 -33.34 -16.24 24.49
C LYS A 8 -32.97 -14.98 23.71
N MET A 9 -31.69 -14.78 23.44
CA MET A 9 -31.24 -13.81 22.45
C MET A 9 -31.62 -14.30 21.04
N SER A 10 -32.27 -13.42 20.29
CA SER A 10 -32.96 -13.66 19.02
C SER A 10 -32.04 -14.20 17.91
N ASN A 11 -32.26 -15.44 17.49
CA ASN A 11 -31.92 -15.85 16.12
C ASN A 11 -32.93 -15.17 15.19
N MET A 12 -32.64 -13.93 14.77
CA MET A 12 -33.32 -13.35 13.61
C MET A 12 -33.02 -14.27 12.42
N ASP A 13 -34.07 -14.70 11.71
CA ASP A 13 -33.93 -15.51 10.51
C ASP A 13 -33.04 -14.76 9.49
N GLU A 14 -32.13 -15.46 8.82
CA GLU A 14 -31.20 -14.83 7.88
C GLU A 14 -31.94 -14.15 6.72
N ALA A 15 -33.08 -14.71 6.31
CA ALA A 15 -33.95 -14.11 5.31
C ALA A 15 -34.60 -12.81 5.82
N GLU A 16 -35.01 -12.77 7.10
CA GLU A 16 -35.55 -11.58 7.75
C GLU A 16 -34.47 -10.50 7.89
N LEU A 17 -33.27 -10.86 8.34
CA LEU A 17 -32.12 -9.96 8.44
C LEU A 17 -31.81 -9.31 7.08
N LEU A 18 -31.70 -10.11 6.01
CA LEU A 18 -31.43 -9.60 4.67
C LEU A 18 -32.54 -8.68 4.17
N THR A 19 -33.80 -8.99 4.48
CA THR A 19 -34.95 -8.13 4.16
C THR A 19 -34.83 -6.78 4.85
N GLN A 20 -34.53 -6.78 6.16
CA GLN A 20 -34.35 -5.54 6.93
C GLN A 20 -33.16 -4.72 6.44
N LEU A 21 -32.03 -5.36 6.11
CA LEU A 21 -30.85 -4.68 5.55
C LEU A 21 -31.15 -4.07 4.19
N ARG A 22 -31.83 -4.80 3.30
CA ARG A 22 -32.20 -4.32 1.95
C ARG A 22 -33.19 -3.17 1.98
N ALA A 23 -34.07 -3.12 2.99
CA ALA A 23 -34.97 -1.98 3.18
C ALA A 23 -34.22 -0.66 3.44
N LEU A 24 -32.94 -0.70 3.82
CA LEU A 24 -32.09 0.48 4.01
C LEU A 24 -31.50 1.02 2.70
N ILE A 25 -31.56 0.27 1.60
CA ILE A 25 -31.02 0.70 0.30
C ILE A 25 -31.77 1.96 -0.18
N GLY A 26 -31.01 2.95 -0.63
CA GLY A 26 -31.52 4.25 -1.08
C GLY A 26 -31.84 5.23 0.04
N GLN A 27 -31.87 4.81 1.31
CA GLN A 27 -32.03 5.73 2.43
C GLN A 27 -30.77 6.59 2.58
N LYS A 28 -30.96 7.88 2.87
CA LYS A 28 -29.91 8.85 3.16
C LYS A 28 -29.87 9.16 4.65
N GLY A 29 -28.67 9.23 5.21
CA GLY A 29 -28.45 9.72 6.57
C GLY A 29 -28.52 11.25 6.64
N THR A 30 -28.49 11.78 7.86
CA THR A 30 -28.39 13.22 8.11
C THR A 30 -27.09 13.78 7.51
N PRO A 31 -27.13 14.84 6.68
CA PRO A 31 -25.93 15.47 6.15
C PRO A 31 -24.95 15.86 7.27
N GLN A 32 -23.71 15.41 7.14
CA GLN A 32 -22.65 15.66 8.12
C GLN A 32 -21.74 16.77 7.57
N GLN A 33 -21.89 17.96 8.11
CA GLN A 33 -20.98 19.05 7.81
C GLN A 33 -19.61 18.75 8.43
N ALA A 34 -18.55 18.98 7.65
CA ALA A 34 -17.18 18.87 8.12
C ALA A 34 -16.96 19.77 9.34
N ARG A 35 -16.11 19.32 10.28
CA ARG A 35 -15.81 20.09 11.48
C ARG A 35 -15.13 21.42 11.17
N ASP A 36 -14.19 21.38 10.22
CA ASP A 36 -13.38 22.51 9.80
C ASP A 36 -13.52 22.65 8.28
N PRO A 37 -13.43 23.88 7.72
CA PRO A 37 -13.31 24.04 6.29
C PRO A 37 -12.00 23.41 5.79
N VAL A 38 -11.90 23.19 4.49
CA VAL A 38 -10.65 22.79 3.83
C VAL A 38 -9.58 23.81 4.22
N ASN A 39 -8.52 23.34 4.87
CA ASN A 39 -7.55 24.22 5.52
C ASN A 39 -6.11 23.73 5.32
N GLN A 40 -5.20 24.69 5.27
CA GLN A 40 -3.79 24.45 4.98
C GLN A 40 -3.09 23.55 6.02
N PRO A 41 -3.31 23.69 7.35
CA PRO A 41 -2.71 22.80 8.33
C PRO A 41 -3.06 21.33 8.12
N THR A 42 -4.33 21.00 7.84
CA THR A 42 -4.74 19.61 7.54
C THR A 42 -4.07 19.09 6.28
N ILE A 43 -3.98 19.91 5.22
CA ILE A 43 -3.28 19.54 3.97
C ILE A 43 -1.79 19.25 4.24
N ARG A 44 -1.10 20.12 4.99
CA ARG A 44 0.32 19.92 5.32
C ARG A 44 0.55 18.65 6.14
N SER A 45 -0.26 18.41 7.18
CA SER A 45 -0.18 17.20 8.00
C SER A 45 -0.37 15.93 7.17
N TRP A 46 -1.29 15.96 6.20
CA TRP A 46 -1.44 14.87 5.23
C TRP A 46 -0.19 14.69 4.38
N CYS A 47 0.31 15.76 3.79
CA CYS A 47 1.51 15.70 2.97
C CYS A 47 2.72 15.15 3.73
N ASP A 48 2.92 15.57 4.98
CA ASP A 48 4.00 15.09 5.83
C ASP A 48 3.85 13.61 6.22
N ALA A 49 2.62 13.15 6.45
CA ALA A 49 2.32 11.77 6.84
C ALA A 49 2.57 10.78 5.71
N ILE A 50 2.11 11.09 4.50
CA ILE A 50 2.24 10.19 3.34
C ILE A 50 3.47 10.51 2.48
N GLY A 51 4.23 11.55 2.83
CA GLY A 51 5.42 12.01 2.11
C GLY A 51 5.12 12.68 0.76
N GLU A 52 3.93 13.23 0.57
CA GLU A 52 3.53 13.97 -0.63
C GLU A 52 4.29 15.29 -0.73
N LYS A 53 4.89 15.55 -1.89
CA LYS A 53 5.84 16.66 -2.11
C LYS A 53 5.44 17.56 -3.28
N ASN A 54 4.26 17.40 -3.85
CA ASN A 54 3.74 18.33 -4.85
C ASN A 54 3.58 19.73 -4.22
N PRO A 55 4.35 20.73 -4.67
CA PRO A 55 4.34 22.07 -4.06
C PRO A 55 3.01 22.81 -4.23
N ILE A 56 2.17 22.45 -5.22
CA ILE A 56 0.85 23.07 -5.41
C ILE A 56 -0.04 22.91 -4.17
N PHE A 57 0.16 21.85 -3.38
CA PHE A 57 -0.63 21.58 -2.18
C PHE A 57 -0.17 22.39 -0.96
N THR A 58 1.03 22.97 -0.97
CA THR A 58 1.66 23.51 0.26
C THR A 58 2.30 24.89 0.12
N ASP A 59 2.70 25.29 -1.10
CA ASP A 59 3.33 26.56 -1.42
C ASP A 59 2.37 27.46 -2.22
N PRO A 60 1.83 28.54 -1.60
CA PRO A 60 0.93 29.47 -2.28
C PRO A 60 1.51 30.14 -3.52
N ASN A 61 2.83 30.39 -3.58
CA ASN A 61 3.45 31.06 -4.72
C ASN A 61 3.55 30.12 -5.93
N VAL A 62 3.80 28.83 -5.69
CA VAL A 62 3.77 27.82 -6.75
C VAL A 62 2.34 27.58 -7.20
N ALA A 63 1.42 27.44 -6.25
CA ALA A 63 0.01 27.20 -6.54
C ALA A 63 -0.63 28.35 -7.35
N ALA A 64 -0.30 29.61 -7.03
CA ALA A 64 -0.76 30.80 -7.77
C ALA A 64 -0.32 30.82 -9.25
N ARG A 65 0.80 30.17 -9.59
CA ARG A 65 1.30 30.05 -10.97
C ARG A 65 0.82 28.78 -11.68
N SER A 66 0.18 27.88 -10.94
CA SER A 66 -0.38 26.65 -11.50
C SER A 66 -1.73 26.93 -12.20
N PRO A 67 -2.26 26.00 -13.00
CA PRO A 67 -3.60 26.10 -13.58
C PRO A 67 -4.73 26.28 -12.56
N TYR A 68 -4.49 26.00 -11.28
CA TYR A 68 -5.48 26.12 -10.22
C TYR A 68 -5.58 27.54 -9.63
N GLY A 69 -4.54 28.37 -9.79
CA GLY A 69 -4.46 29.76 -9.29
C GLY A 69 -4.40 29.92 -7.77
N GLU A 70 -4.51 28.83 -7.00
CA GLU A 70 -4.45 28.81 -5.54
C GLU A 70 -4.09 27.40 -5.05
N VAL A 71 -3.81 27.28 -3.74
CA VAL A 71 -3.59 25.97 -3.11
C VAL A 71 -4.86 25.14 -3.18
N ILE A 72 -4.70 23.90 -3.63
CA ILE A 72 -5.75 22.89 -3.63
C ILE A 72 -5.38 21.73 -2.70
N ALA A 73 -6.38 21.00 -2.22
CA ALA A 73 -6.12 19.76 -1.50
C ALA A 73 -5.68 18.63 -2.44
N PRO A 74 -4.78 17.73 -2.00
CA PRO A 74 -4.57 16.44 -2.65
C PRO A 74 -5.91 15.71 -2.88
N PRO A 75 -6.17 15.12 -4.06
CA PRO A 75 -7.49 14.57 -4.39
C PRO A 75 -8.01 13.51 -3.41
N ALA A 76 -7.14 12.63 -2.93
CA ALA A 76 -7.48 11.56 -1.99
C ALA A 76 -7.83 12.06 -0.57
N MET A 77 -7.83 13.38 -0.33
CA MET A 77 -8.28 13.97 0.93
C MET A 77 -9.79 14.23 0.98
N LEU A 78 -10.57 13.92 -0.07
CA LEU A 78 -11.99 14.24 -0.19
C LEU A 78 -12.81 13.98 1.09
N GLY A 79 -12.61 12.82 1.72
CA GLY A 79 -13.35 12.43 2.93
C GLY A 79 -12.80 12.99 4.26
N VAL A 80 -11.56 13.49 4.28
CA VAL A 80 -10.80 13.77 5.52
C VAL A 80 -11.57 14.69 6.47
N TRP A 81 -12.10 15.82 5.98
CA TRP A 81 -12.77 16.82 6.82
C TRP A 81 -14.11 16.36 7.40
N THR A 82 -14.75 15.37 6.79
CA THR A 82 -16.04 14.82 7.26
C THR A 82 -15.87 13.65 8.22
N LEU A 83 -14.64 13.13 8.38
CA LEU A 83 -14.38 12.07 9.34
C LEU A 83 -14.34 12.63 10.76
N ALA A 84 -15.06 11.95 11.64
CA ALA A 84 -15.27 12.33 13.03
C ALA A 84 -13.95 12.58 13.79
N GLY A 85 -12.89 11.85 13.47
CA GLY A 85 -11.61 11.89 14.18
C GLY A 85 -11.69 11.13 15.52
N ASN A 86 -10.92 11.58 16.51
CA ASN A 86 -10.85 10.98 17.84
C ASN A 86 -11.93 11.56 18.79
N ILE A 87 -13.19 11.43 18.40
CA ILE A 87 -14.34 11.73 19.26
C ILE A 87 -15.13 10.45 19.48
N PRO A 88 -15.82 10.29 20.63
CA PRO A 88 -16.66 9.13 20.87
C PRO A 88 -17.60 8.88 19.69
N ARG A 89 -17.44 7.75 19.02
CA ARG A 89 -18.27 7.35 17.88
C ARG A 89 -19.62 6.88 18.42
N ILE A 90 -20.52 7.80 18.69
CA ILE A 90 -21.92 7.48 18.98
C ILE A 90 -22.55 7.10 17.63
N PRO A 91 -22.99 5.85 17.42
CA PRO A 91 -23.64 5.47 16.17
C PRO A 91 -24.87 6.34 15.98
N ASP A 92 -24.89 7.16 14.93
CA ASP A 92 -26.06 7.95 14.58
C ASP A 92 -27.20 6.99 14.23
N PRO A 93 -28.27 6.91 15.05
CA PRO A 93 -29.38 5.98 14.80
C PRO A 93 -30.18 6.36 13.56
N SER A 94 -30.07 7.59 13.05
CA SER A 94 -30.68 8.03 11.80
C SER A 94 -29.87 7.60 10.57
N CYS A 95 -28.58 7.31 10.73
CA CYS A 95 -27.71 6.90 9.64
C CYS A 95 -28.00 5.45 9.19
N PRO A 96 -28.30 5.21 7.90
CA PRO A 96 -28.66 3.88 7.41
C PRO A 96 -27.52 2.87 7.57
N ARG A 97 -26.26 3.30 7.42
CA ARG A 97 -25.09 2.44 7.67
C ARG A 97 -24.98 2.03 9.14
N SER A 98 -25.16 2.97 10.08
CA SER A 98 -25.12 2.67 11.52
C SER A 98 -26.21 1.67 11.91
N ARG A 99 -27.42 1.83 11.36
CA ARG A 99 -28.53 0.89 11.55
C ARG A 99 -28.21 -0.50 10.99
N ALA A 100 -27.66 -0.57 9.78
CA ALA A 100 -27.25 -1.84 9.18
C ALA A 100 -26.17 -2.55 10.02
N MET A 101 -25.14 -1.81 10.47
CA MET A 101 -24.09 -2.36 11.33
C MET A 101 -24.63 -2.86 12.67
N LYS A 102 -25.61 -2.17 13.26
CA LYS A 102 -26.29 -2.61 14.48
C LYS A 102 -27.03 -3.94 14.25
N LEU A 103 -27.85 -4.04 13.20
CA LEU A 103 -28.57 -5.27 12.85
C LEU A 103 -27.61 -6.46 12.64
N LEU A 104 -26.51 -6.22 11.91
CA LEU A 104 -25.47 -7.22 11.68
C LEU A 104 -24.80 -7.67 12.99
N ALA A 105 -24.46 -6.74 13.87
CA ALA A 105 -23.84 -7.04 15.15
C ALA A 105 -24.77 -7.84 16.09
N GLU A 106 -26.07 -7.49 16.13
CA GLU A 106 -27.11 -8.21 16.87
C GLU A 106 -27.31 -9.63 16.33
N ALA A 107 -27.18 -9.83 15.02
CA ALA A 107 -27.21 -11.15 14.36
C ALA A 107 -25.87 -11.92 14.42
N GLY A 108 -24.85 -11.37 15.09
CA GLY A 108 -23.55 -12.02 15.33
C GLY A 108 -22.48 -11.82 14.26
N TYR A 109 -22.74 -11.01 13.22
CA TYR A 109 -21.77 -10.65 12.17
C TYR A 109 -20.83 -9.54 12.65
N ARG A 110 -19.95 -9.86 13.61
CA ARG A 110 -19.09 -8.88 14.29
C ARG A 110 -17.77 -8.59 13.56
N GLY A 111 -17.30 -9.49 12.70
CA GLY A 111 -16.11 -9.26 11.87
C GLY A 111 -16.44 -8.23 10.79
N THR A 112 -15.58 -7.23 10.59
CA THR A 112 -15.73 -6.23 9.52
C THR A 112 -14.38 -5.98 8.85
N VAL A 113 -14.36 -5.96 7.53
CA VAL A 113 -13.17 -5.55 6.76
C VAL A 113 -13.58 -4.71 5.55
N GLY A 114 -12.76 -3.74 5.16
CA GLY A 114 -12.91 -3.03 3.90
C GLY A 114 -12.58 -3.94 2.72
N ALA A 115 -13.43 -3.96 1.70
CA ALA A 115 -13.26 -4.79 0.50
C ALA A 115 -12.97 -3.96 -0.75
N ASN A 116 -13.65 -2.82 -0.92
CA ASN A 116 -13.47 -1.93 -2.06
C ASN A 116 -13.62 -0.47 -1.64
N THR A 117 -12.89 0.41 -2.30
CA THR A 117 -13.15 1.85 -2.28
C THR A 117 -13.15 2.37 -3.72
N GLU A 118 -14.12 3.23 -4.04
CA GLU A 118 -14.24 3.95 -5.31
C GLU A 118 -14.44 5.42 -4.98
N GLU A 119 -13.44 6.23 -5.29
CA GLU A 119 -13.47 7.67 -5.08
C GLU A 119 -13.40 8.41 -6.42
N ARG A 120 -14.19 9.47 -6.54
CA ARG A 120 -14.23 10.34 -7.73
C ARG A 120 -14.05 11.79 -7.29
N TYR A 121 -13.13 12.47 -7.96
CA TYR A 121 -12.68 13.84 -7.70
C TYR A 121 -12.95 14.72 -8.93
N PRO A 122 -14.21 15.13 -9.18
CA PRO A 122 -14.58 15.88 -10.37
C PRO A 122 -13.87 17.24 -10.47
N ARG A 123 -13.55 17.84 -9.32
CA ARG A 123 -12.83 19.11 -9.21
C ARG A 123 -11.87 19.09 -8.02
N PRO A 124 -10.83 19.94 -8.01
CA PRO A 124 -10.02 20.15 -6.82
C PRO A 124 -10.83 20.83 -5.71
N LEU A 125 -10.48 20.52 -4.46
CA LEU A 125 -10.99 21.22 -3.28
C LEU A 125 -10.10 22.43 -2.99
N LYS A 126 -10.72 23.57 -2.70
CA LYS A 126 -10.04 24.85 -2.45
C LYS A 126 -10.04 25.20 -0.97
N LEU A 127 -9.07 26.00 -0.53
CA LEU A 127 -9.02 26.49 0.84
C LEU A 127 -10.30 27.27 1.18
N GLY A 128 -10.81 27.06 2.40
CA GLY A 128 -12.03 27.71 2.91
C GLY A 128 -13.34 27.04 2.52
N GLU A 129 -13.35 26.05 1.61
CA GLU A 129 -14.57 25.29 1.31
C GLU A 129 -15.04 24.48 2.52
N GLN A 130 -16.32 24.61 2.86
CA GLN A 130 -16.94 23.88 3.96
C GLN A 130 -17.72 22.69 3.40
N LEU A 131 -17.13 21.50 3.52
CA LEU A 131 -17.72 20.29 2.97
C LEU A 131 -18.88 19.77 3.81
N THR A 132 -19.85 19.15 3.14
CA THR A 132 -20.93 18.37 3.75
C THR A 132 -21.00 17.01 3.08
N GLY A 133 -20.92 15.93 3.85
CA GLY A 133 -21.06 14.56 3.37
C GLY A 133 -22.43 13.98 3.67
N THR A 134 -23.12 13.45 2.66
CA THR A 134 -24.39 12.73 2.84
C THR A 134 -24.20 11.27 2.50
N LEU A 135 -24.31 10.40 3.51
CA LEU A 135 -24.13 8.95 3.35
C LEU A 135 -25.44 8.25 3.01
N SER A 136 -25.39 7.31 2.08
CA SER A 136 -26.47 6.38 1.76
C SER A 136 -25.97 4.94 1.71
N VAL A 137 -26.86 3.97 1.94
CA VAL A 137 -26.59 2.57 1.61
C VAL A 137 -27.09 2.32 0.19
N VAL A 138 -26.23 1.84 -0.70
CA VAL A 138 -26.55 1.67 -2.13
C VAL A 138 -26.62 0.22 -2.57
N GLU A 139 -26.04 -0.70 -1.79
CA GLU A 139 -26.05 -2.14 -2.11
C GLU A 139 -25.93 -2.96 -0.82
N ILE A 140 -26.67 -4.06 -0.78
CA ILE A 140 -26.52 -5.14 0.20
C ILE A 140 -26.49 -6.45 -0.60
N SER A 141 -25.40 -7.20 -0.51
CA SER A 141 -25.28 -8.47 -1.23
C SER A 141 -26.15 -9.56 -0.61
N ASP A 142 -26.33 -10.68 -1.31
CA ASP A 142 -26.67 -11.95 -0.64
C ASP A 142 -25.57 -12.37 0.35
N LEU A 143 -25.85 -13.40 1.15
CA LEU A 143 -24.81 -14.07 1.92
C LEU A 143 -23.71 -14.61 0.99
N LYS A 144 -22.46 -14.36 1.38
CA LYS A 144 -21.26 -14.79 0.68
C LYS A 144 -20.32 -15.47 1.67
N THR A 145 -19.80 -16.63 1.26
CA THR A 145 -18.74 -17.33 1.97
C THR A 145 -17.41 -16.97 1.35
N THR A 146 -16.48 -16.53 2.18
CA THR A 146 -15.11 -16.15 1.79
C THR A 146 -14.10 -16.95 2.63
N GLY A 147 -12.80 -16.73 2.41
CA GLY A 147 -11.76 -17.27 3.27
C GLY A 147 -11.84 -16.78 4.72
N LEU A 148 -12.42 -15.60 4.97
CA LEU A 148 -12.57 -15.02 6.31
C LEU A 148 -13.78 -15.57 7.06
N GLY A 149 -14.83 -15.97 6.34
CA GLY A 149 -16.11 -16.30 6.93
C GLY A 149 -17.30 -16.12 6.01
N THR A 150 -18.48 -16.35 6.55
CA THR A 150 -19.76 -16.16 5.87
C THR A 150 -20.39 -14.86 6.33
N GLY A 151 -20.86 -14.05 5.39
CA GLY A 151 -21.29 -12.69 5.69
C GLY A 151 -21.95 -11.97 4.53
N VAL A 152 -22.18 -10.68 4.71
CA VAL A 152 -22.83 -9.81 3.73
C VAL A 152 -21.89 -8.65 3.38
N PHE A 153 -21.85 -8.28 2.11
CA PHE A 153 -21.23 -7.04 1.68
C PHE A 153 -22.23 -5.89 1.78
N LEU A 154 -21.82 -4.81 2.44
CA LEU A 154 -22.55 -3.56 2.51
C LEU A 154 -21.76 -2.51 1.72
N THR A 155 -22.41 -1.88 0.75
CA THR A 155 -21.82 -0.76 0.00
C THR A 155 -22.51 0.53 0.40
N ALA A 156 -21.75 1.48 0.93
CA ALA A 156 -22.21 2.83 1.24
C ALA A 156 -21.63 3.82 0.22
N LEU A 157 -22.41 4.86 -0.12
CA LEU A 157 -22.00 5.99 -0.95
C LEU A 157 -22.10 7.27 -0.13
N THR A 158 -21.02 8.02 -0.05
CA THR A 158 -21.00 9.38 0.48
C THR A 158 -20.87 10.35 -0.67
N GLU A 159 -21.84 11.25 -0.79
CA GLU A 159 -21.82 12.37 -1.73
C GLU A 159 -21.36 13.62 -0.98
N PHE A 160 -20.37 14.34 -1.52
CA PHE A 160 -19.83 15.55 -0.91
C PHE A 160 -20.27 16.79 -1.67
N THR A 161 -20.72 17.81 -0.95
CA THR A 161 -21.01 19.16 -1.47
C THR A 161 -20.27 20.22 -0.68
N ASN A 162 -20.07 21.40 -1.27
CA ASN A 162 -19.60 22.58 -0.54
C ASN A 162 -20.77 23.34 0.12
N GLN A 163 -20.47 24.49 0.74
CA GLN A 163 -21.45 25.34 1.41
C GLN A 163 -22.50 25.95 0.47
N GLN A 164 -22.26 26.00 -0.84
CA GLN A 164 -23.22 26.41 -1.86
C GLN A 164 -24.08 25.25 -2.38
N GLY A 165 -23.84 24.02 -1.92
CA GLY A 165 -24.51 22.82 -2.42
C GLY A 165 -23.93 22.28 -3.72
N GLU A 166 -22.78 22.81 -4.18
CA GLU A 166 -22.12 22.34 -5.40
C GLU A 166 -21.41 21.00 -5.15
N PRO A 167 -21.52 20.01 -6.06
CA PRO A 167 -20.82 18.73 -5.92
C PRO A 167 -19.30 18.90 -5.83
N ALA A 168 -18.70 18.21 -4.87
CA ALA A 168 -17.26 18.19 -4.62
C ALA A 168 -16.63 16.82 -4.99
N GLY A 169 -17.38 15.73 -4.83
CA GLY A 169 -16.95 14.39 -5.19
C GLY A 169 -17.81 13.30 -4.56
N THR A 170 -17.42 12.04 -4.80
CA THR A 170 -18.11 10.89 -4.23
C THR A 170 -17.10 9.87 -3.68
N TRP A 171 -17.53 9.17 -2.63
CA TRP A 171 -16.79 8.07 -2.04
C TRP A 171 -17.72 6.90 -1.79
N LYS A 172 -17.54 5.83 -2.55
CA LYS A 172 -18.23 4.57 -2.36
C LYS A 172 -17.30 3.60 -1.64
N PHE A 173 -17.75 3.06 -0.51
CA PHE A 173 -16.98 2.16 0.32
C PHE A 173 -17.75 0.87 0.56
N ARG A 174 -17.14 -0.26 0.27
CA ARG A 174 -17.72 -1.59 0.47
C ARG A 174 -17.04 -2.30 1.61
N THR A 175 -17.81 -2.72 2.60
CA THR A 175 -17.35 -3.51 3.74
C THR A 175 -17.95 -4.90 3.72
N PHE A 176 -17.16 -5.90 4.13
CA PHE A 176 -17.64 -7.26 4.36
C PHE A 176 -17.87 -7.46 5.86
N HIS A 177 -19.10 -7.75 6.25
CA HIS A 177 -19.49 -8.03 7.63
C HIS A 177 -19.77 -9.52 7.78
N PHE A 178 -19.02 -10.22 8.63
CA PHE A 178 -18.96 -11.68 8.61
C PHE A 178 -18.90 -12.31 9.99
N LYS A 179 -19.37 -13.56 10.06
CA LYS A 179 -19.05 -14.51 11.12
C LYS A 179 -17.76 -15.22 10.73
N PRO A 180 -16.73 -15.26 11.58
CA PRO A 180 -15.48 -15.95 11.25
C PRO A 180 -15.74 -17.39 10.81
N ARG A 181 -15.00 -17.84 9.80
CA ARG A 181 -15.08 -19.23 9.34
C ARG A 181 -14.67 -20.17 10.48
N GLU A 182 -15.55 -21.10 10.81
CA GLU A 182 -15.19 -22.26 11.62
C GLU A 182 -14.33 -23.22 10.80
N LEU A 183 -13.25 -23.71 11.40
CA LEU A 183 -12.37 -24.68 10.75
C LEU A 183 -13.03 -26.05 10.79
N THR A 184 -13.08 -26.72 9.63
CA THR A 184 -13.61 -28.09 9.55
C THR A 184 -12.63 -29.07 10.21
N ALA A 185 -13.09 -30.28 10.54
CA ALA A 185 -12.21 -31.35 10.99
C ALA A 185 -11.08 -31.63 9.98
N GLU A 186 -11.37 -31.50 8.68
CA GLU A 186 -10.38 -31.61 7.61
C GLU A 186 -9.35 -30.47 7.65
N ASP A 187 -9.77 -29.22 7.87
CA ASP A 187 -8.84 -28.09 8.01
C ASP A 187 -7.90 -28.27 9.20
N LEU A 188 -8.46 -28.71 10.33
CA LEU A 188 -7.70 -28.99 11.55
C LEU A 188 -6.72 -30.14 11.31
N ALA A 189 -7.14 -31.21 10.64
CA ALA A 189 -6.26 -32.31 10.25
C ALA A 189 -5.15 -31.86 9.30
N LYS A 190 -5.44 -31.03 8.29
CA LYS A 190 -4.43 -30.46 7.38
C LYS A 190 -3.44 -29.56 8.12
N ARG A 191 -3.91 -28.71 9.04
CA ARG A 191 -3.03 -27.89 9.88
C ARG A 191 -2.14 -28.74 10.77
N GLN A 192 -2.69 -29.77 11.39
CA GLN A 192 -1.96 -30.70 12.24
C GLN A 192 -0.93 -31.50 11.43
N ALA A 193 -1.30 -32.04 10.27
CA ALA A 193 -0.39 -32.74 9.36
C ALA A 193 0.75 -31.83 8.87
N LYS A 194 0.46 -30.56 8.52
CA LYS A 194 1.49 -29.57 8.18
C LYS A 194 2.43 -29.32 9.35
N LYS A 195 1.89 -29.17 10.56
CA LYS A 195 2.67 -28.98 11.80
C LYS A 195 3.59 -30.18 12.06
N GLU A 196 3.07 -31.40 11.92
CA GLU A 196 3.84 -32.65 12.06
C GLU A 196 4.90 -32.80 10.98
N GLN A 197 4.58 -32.46 9.73
CA GLN A 197 5.54 -32.47 8.62
C GLN A 197 6.68 -31.47 8.88
N MET A 198 6.36 -30.24 9.32
CA MET A 198 7.37 -29.25 9.68
C MET A 198 8.21 -29.71 10.89
N ALA A 199 7.61 -30.39 11.87
CA ALA A 199 8.32 -30.92 13.02
C ALA A 199 9.32 -32.03 12.68
N LYS A 200 9.12 -32.75 11.56
CA LYS A 200 10.06 -33.76 11.05
C LYS A 200 11.30 -33.16 10.39
N ILE A 201 11.26 -31.87 10.01
CA ILE A 201 12.41 -31.20 9.38
C ILE A 201 13.47 -30.94 10.47
N PRO A 202 14.70 -31.47 10.33
CA PRO A 202 15.78 -31.16 11.25
C PRO A 202 15.94 -29.65 11.44
N LYS A 203 16.06 -29.17 12.68
CA LYS A 203 16.12 -27.72 13.00
C LYS A 203 17.20 -26.97 12.21
N HIS A 204 18.34 -27.60 11.95
CA HIS A 204 19.43 -26.99 11.18
C HIS A 204 19.08 -26.78 9.68
N LEU A 205 18.09 -27.50 9.14
CA LEU A 205 17.55 -27.30 7.78
C LEU A 205 16.42 -26.26 7.73
N LEU A 206 15.98 -25.73 8.88
CA LEU A 206 15.06 -24.60 8.95
C LEU A 206 15.78 -23.25 8.96
N GLN A 207 17.10 -23.26 9.17
CA GLN A 207 17.94 -22.08 9.17
C GLN A 207 18.69 -21.97 7.85
N ARG A 208 18.80 -20.76 7.31
CA ARG A 208 19.57 -20.51 6.09
C ARG A 208 21.04 -20.83 6.37
N PRO A 209 21.71 -21.66 5.55
CA PRO A 209 23.13 -21.94 5.72
C PRO A 209 23.93 -20.65 5.73
N ARG A 210 24.77 -20.48 6.75
CA ARG A 210 25.61 -19.30 6.87
C ARG A 210 26.76 -19.36 5.87
N PRO A 211 27.08 -18.26 5.17
CA PRO A 211 28.24 -18.20 4.31
C PRO A 211 29.53 -18.37 5.13
N GLY A 212 30.53 -19.02 4.54
CA GLY A 212 31.86 -19.14 5.15
C GLY A 212 32.56 -17.78 5.21
N VAL A 213 32.90 -17.33 6.41
CA VAL A 213 33.68 -16.11 6.64
C VAL A 213 35.16 -16.46 6.66
N MET A 214 35.93 -15.86 5.76
CA MET A 214 37.39 -16.04 5.66
C MET A 214 38.08 -14.70 5.89
N LYS A 215 39.39 -14.71 6.19
CA LYS A 215 40.16 -13.49 6.41
C LYS A 215 40.09 -12.54 5.21
N GLU A 216 40.11 -13.10 4.01
CA GLU A 216 40.10 -12.40 2.73
C GLU A 216 38.73 -11.78 2.40
N THR A 217 37.65 -12.30 3.01
CA THR A 217 36.28 -11.80 2.83
C THR A 217 35.76 -11.04 4.05
N ALA A 218 36.53 -10.97 5.14
CA ALA A 218 36.14 -10.32 6.39
C ALA A 218 35.69 -8.87 6.18
N PHE A 219 36.37 -8.12 5.30
CA PHE A 219 36.00 -6.73 5.00
C PHE A 219 34.55 -6.59 4.49
N PHE A 220 34.08 -7.55 3.68
CA PHE A 220 32.72 -7.58 3.14
C PHE A 220 31.70 -7.87 4.24
N TRP A 221 31.95 -8.87 5.08
CA TRP A 221 31.05 -9.26 6.17
C TRP A 221 30.95 -8.20 7.27
N GLU A 222 32.08 -7.58 7.63
CA GLU A 222 32.07 -6.42 8.54
C GLU A 222 31.37 -5.22 7.90
N GLY A 223 31.46 -5.06 6.57
CA GLY A 223 30.64 -4.11 5.83
C GLY A 223 29.15 -4.42 5.97
N CYS A 224 28.73 -5.66 5.79
CA CYS A 224 27.33 -6.07 5.93
C CYS A 224 26.78 -5.78 7.34
N LYS A 225 27.54 -6.06 8.40
CA LYS A 225 27.20 -5.70 9.78
C LYS A 225 27.09 -4.18 9.98
N ALA A 226 27.98 -3.42 9.35
CA ALA A 226 27.95 -1.96 9.35
C ALA A 226 26.91 -1.37 8.38
N ARG A 227 26.14 -2.21 7.65
CA ARG A 227 25.22 -1.80 6.57
C ARG A 227 25.91 -0.98 5.47
N GLU A 228 27.12 -1.39 5.10
CA GLU A 228 27.93 -0.86 4.01
C GLU A 228 28.25 -1.96 2.99
N LEU A 229 27.88 -1.76 1.72
CA LEU A 229 28.28 -2.68 0.65
C LEU A 229 29.73 -2.38 0.26
N ARG A 230 30.68 -3.04 0.92
CA ARG A 230 32.11 -2.90 0.63
C ARG A 230 32.51 -3.81 -0.52
N ILE A 231 33.02 -3.23 -1.60
CA ILE A 231 33.51 -3.93 -2.79
C ILE A 231 35.03 -3.85 -2.85
N GLN A 232 35.69 -4.98 -3.10
CA GLN A 232 37.15 -5.02 -3.16
C GLN A 232 37.65 -4.14 -4.32
N LYS A 233 38.69 -3.35 -4.07
CA LYS A 233 39.32 -2.46 -5.04
C LYS A 233 40.84 -2.64 -5.01
N CYS A 234 41.43 -2.81 -6.18
CA CYS A 234 42.89 -2.84 -6.31
C CYS A 234 43.47 -1.42 -6.16
N GLY A 235 44.42 -1.23 -5.25
CA GLY A 235 45.12 0.04 -5.08
C GLY A 235 46.08 0.36 -6.24
N GLY A 236 46.59 -0.67 -6.93
CA GLY A 236 47.50 -0.50 -8.07
C GLY A 236 46.82 -0.01 -9.36
N CYS A 237 45.66 -0.58 -9.74
CA CYS A 237 44.98 -0.22 -10.99
C CYS A 237 43.52 0.24 -10.84
N GLY A 238 43.01 0.35 -9.61
CA GLY A 238 41.64 0.80 -9.32
C GLY A 238 40.53 -0.21 -9.65
N ARG A 239 40.85 -1.38 -10.23
CA ARG A 239 39.87 -2.40 -10.63
C ARG A 239 39.05 -2.89 -9.43
N LEU A 240 37.73 -2.96 -9.61
CA LEU A 240 36.81 -3.58 -8.66
C LEU A 240 36.71 -5.09 -8.86
N ALA A 241 36.52 -5.82 -7.78
CA ALA A 241 36.35 -7.26 -7.81
C ALA A 241 35.19 -7.72 -6.93
N HIS A 242 34.27 -8.47 -7.54
CA HIS A 242 33.31 -9.30 -6.86
C HIS A 242 33.07 -10.58 -7.67
N PRO A 243 33.22 -11.79 -7.11
CA PRO A 243 33.69 -12.07 -5.74
C PRO A 243 35.11 -11.54 -5.44
N PRO A 244 35.48 -11.36 -4.15
CA PRO A 244 36.83 -10.92 -3.78
C PRO A 244 37.90 -11.89 -4.29
N VAL A 245 39.03 -11.33 -4.71
CA VAL A 245 40.21 -12.07 -5.20
C VAL A 245 41.37 -11.91 -4.22
N VAL A 246 42.33 -12.85 -4.25
CA VAL A 246 43.57 -12.78 -3.44
C VAL A 246 44.72 -12.04 -4.15
N ARG A 247 44.56 -11.78 -5.45
CA ARG A 247 45.51 -11.06 -6.30
C ARG A 247 44.75 -10.42 -7.46
N CYS A 248 45.10 -9.19 -7.84
CA CYS A 248 44.42 -8.51 -8.93
C CYS A 248 44.64 -9.24 -10.28
N PRO A 249 43.58 -9.69 -10.98
CA PRO A 249 43.73 -10.41 -12.25
C PRO A 249 44.19 -9.52 -13.41
N GLN A 250 44.13 -8.19 -13.27
CA GLN A 250 44.51 -7.24 -14.31
C GLN A 250 45.98 -6.81 -14.20
N CYS A 251 46.43 -6.35 -13.02
CA CYS A 251 47.80 -5.85 -12.83
C CYS A 251 48.68 -6.74 -11.96
N GLY A 252 48.14 -7.82 -11.38
CA GLY A 252 48.88 -8.74 -10.51
C GLY A 252 49.20 -8.21 -9.10
N SER A 253 48.76 -7.00 -8.74
CA SER A 253 49.01 -6.41 -7.42
C SER A 253 48.31 -7.16 -6.28
N TYR A 254 48.97 -7.16 -5.11
CA TYR A 254 48.43 -7.61 -3.82
C TYR A 254 47.86 -6.47 -2.98
N ASP A 255 48.02 -5.22 -3.42
CA ASP A 255 47.41 -4.05 -2.80
C ASP A 255 45.89 -4.07 -3.11
N LEU A 256 45.15 -4.71 -2.22
CA LEU A 256 43.71 -4.96 -2.32
C LEU A 256 43.01 -4.37 -1.09
N GLY A 257 42.43 -3.18 -1.30
CA GLY A 257 41.55 -2.54 -0.33
C GLY A 257 40.09 -2.79 -0.68
N HIS A 258 39.22 -1.92 -0.18
CA HIS A 258 37.81 -1.88 -0.58
C HIS A 258 37.34 -0.44 -0.72
N GLN A 259 36.24 -0.26 -1.42
CA GLN A 259 35.45 0.97 -1.40
C GLN A 259 34.01 0.65 -1.01
N VAL A 260 33.33 1.60 -0.39
CA VAL A 260 31.88 1.49 -0.14
C VAL A 260 31.14 1.85 -1.43
N ALA A 261 30.29 0.95 -1.91
CA ALA A 261 29.44 1.21 -3.06
C ALA A 261 28.31 2.18 -2.71
N SER A 262 27.88 2.98 -3.68
CA SER A 262 26.75 3.90 -3.58
C SER A 262 25.40 3.22 -3.31
N GLY A 263 25.32 1.91 -3.58
CA GLY A 263 24.09 1.13 -3.49
C GLY A 263 23.17 1.27 -4.71
N LYS A 264 23.56 2.03 -5.74
CA LYS A 264 22.82 2.10 -7.01
C LYS A 264 23.26 0.98 -7.95
N ALA A 265 22.31 0.32 -8.60
CA ALA A 265 22.60 -0.72 -9.58
C ALA A 265 21.54 -0.80 -10.69
N LYS A 266 21.87 -1.50 -11.77
CA LYS A 266 20.90 -1.95 -12.78
C LYS A 266 20.83 -3.47 -12.80
N LEU A 267 19.65 -4.04 -13.02
CA LEU A 267 19.52 -5.49 -13.15
C LEU A 267 20.15 -5.95 -14.47
N TYR A 268 21.20 -6.77 -14.41
CA TYR A 268 21.86 -7.30 -15.62
C TYR A 268 21.19 -8.59 -16.11
N SER A 269 20.91 -9.53 -15.20
CA SER A 269 20.19 -10.78 -15.50
C SER A 269 19.59 -11.36 -14.23
N PHE A 270 18.61 -12.25 -14.33
CA PHE A 270 18.05 -12.92 -13.16
C PHE A 270 17.54 -14.33 -13.46
N VAL A 271 17.33 -15.10 -12.41
CA VAL A 271 16.63 -16.39 -12.43
C VAL A 271 15.65 -16.48 -11.28
N GLU A 272 14.55 -17.22 -11.46
CA GLU A 272 13.59 -17.58 -10.42
C GLU A 272 13.72 -19.10 -10.13
N PRO A 273 14.38 -19.49 -9.03
CA PRO A 273 14.47 -20.90 -8.66
C PRO A 273 13.11 -21.44 -8.17
N VAL A 274 12.55 -22.42 -8.89
CA VAL A 274 11.23 -23.01 -8.56
C VAL A 274 11.35 -24.31 -7.77
N TYR A 275 12.26 -25.23 -8.14
CA TYR A 275 12.44 -26.53 -7.49
C TYR A 275 13.92 -26.94 -7.36
N PRO A 276 14.29 -27.74 -6.32
CA PRO A 276 13.45 -28.10 -5.17
C PRO A 276 13.28 -26.92 -4.20
N GLN A 277 12.15 -26.90 -3.49
CA GLN A 277 11.92 -25.90 -2.44
C GLN A 277 12.71 -26.24 -1.17
N MET A 278 13.41 -25.25 -0.63
CA MET A 278 14.20 -25.38 0.60
C MET A 278 13.42 -24.81 1.80
N PRO A 279 13.32 -25.52 2.93
CA PRO A 279 12.53 -25.06 4.10
C PRO A 279 12.99 -23.73 4.70
N PHE A 280 14.26 -23.35 4.47
CA PHE A 280 14.86 -22.11 4.97
C PHE A 280 14.72 -20.91 4.00
N MET A 281 14.09 -21.09 2.84
CA MET A 281 13.88 -20.02 1.86
C MET A 281 12.40 -19.62 1.79
N THR A 282 12.15 -18.32 1.63
CA THR A 282 10.82 -17.81 1.29
C THR A 282 10.67 -17.78 -0.22
N TYR A 283 9.57 -18.35 -0.74
CA TYR A 283 9.27 -18.41 -2.18
C TYR A 283 8.04 -17.56 -2.52
N PRO A 284 7.96 -17.04 -3.76
CA PRO A 284 9.01 -17.02 -4.77
C PRO A 284 10.16 -16.06 -4.40
N TYR A 285 11.36 -16.30 -4.92
CA TYR A 285 12.49 -15.38 -4.77
C TYR A 285 13.28 -15.27 -6.06
N ILE A 286 13.86 -14.09 -6.30
CA ILE A 286 14.67 -13.82 -7.48
C ILE A 286 16.14 -13.78 -7.09
N VAL A 287 16.98 -14.48 -7.86
CA VAL A 287 18.44 -14.32 -7.83
C VAL A 287 18.83 -13.43 -8.99
N GLY A 288 19.32 -12.23 -8.68
CA GLY A 288 19.75 -11.24 -9.65
C GLY A 288 21.27 -11.14 -9.71
N LEU A 289 21.80 -11.00 -10.92
CA LEU A 289 23.12 -10.41 -11.15
C LEU A 289 22.88 -8.93 -11.45
N VAL A 290 23.37 -8.05 -10.59
CA VAL A 290 23.20 -6.60 -10.73
C VAL A 290 24.52 -5.96 -11.15
N GLU A 291 24.46 -4.96 -12.00
CA GLU A 291 25.61 -4.11 -12.35
C GLU A 291 25.59 -2.87 -11.46
N LEU A 292 26.55 -2.78 -10.54
CA LEU A 292 26.68 -1.63 -9.66
C LEU A 292 27.10 -0.40 -10.47
N ALA A 293 26.69 0.78 -10.04
CA ALA A 293 27.03 2.04 -10.69
C ALA A 293 28.56 2.25 -10.82
N GLU A 294 29.35 1.63 -9.95
CA GLU A 294 30.81 1.70 -9.98
C GLU A 294 31.47 0.74 -11.01
N GLY A 295 30.71 -0.15 -11.66
CA GLY A 295 31.17 -0.94 -12.80
C GLY A 295 31.56 -2.40 -12.52
N THR A 296 31.22 -2.96 -11.35
CA THR A 296 31.32 -4.42 -11.12
C THR A 296 29.94 -5.04 -10.97
N ARG A 297 29.84 -6.33 -11.29
CA ARG A 297 28.61 -7.10 -11.07
C ARG A 297 28.58 -7.73 -9.68
N PHE A 298 27.40 -7.83 -9.11
CA PHE A 298 27.15 -8.36 -7.77
C PHE A 298 25.98 -9.36 -7.81
N LEU A 299 26.18 -10.55 -7.24
CA LEU A 299 25.14 -11.58 -7.18
C LEU A 299 24.33 -11.40 -5.89
N THR A 300 23.01 -11.30 -6.02
CA THR A 300 22.12 -10.89 -4.92
C THR A 300 20.72 -11.47 -5.07
N ASN A 301 19.87 -11.27 -4.07
CA ASN A 301 18.43 -11.38 -4.25
C ASN A 301 17.80 -10.06 -4.68
N ILE A 302 16.77 -10.14 -5.54
CA ILE A 302 15.85 -9.02 -5.80
C ILE A 302 14.63 -9.19 -4.89
N VAL A 303 14.40 -8.22 -4.02
CA VAL A 303 13.37 -8.26 -2.97
C VAL A 303 12.39 -7.10 -3.11
N HIS A 304 11.28 -7.19 -2.37
CA HIS A 304 10.23 -6.16 -2.32
C HIS A 304 9.65 -5.82 -3.71
N CYS A 305 9.57 -6.82 -4.58
CA CYS A 305 9.01 -6.74 -5.92
C CYS A 305 8.40 -8.11 -6.27
N PRO A 306 7.17 -8.16 -6.79
CA PRO A 306 6.62 -9.39 -7.38
C PRO A 306 7.55 -9.91 -8.50
N PRO A 307 7.86 -11.22 -8.56
CA PRO A 307 8.74 -11.81 -9.57
C PRO A 307 8.39 -11.44 -11.01
N GLU A 308 7.09 -11.42 -11.34
CA GLU A 308 6.55 -11.13 -12.66
C GLU A 308 6.75 -9.67 -13.11
N LEU A 309 7.11 -8.78 -12.19
CA LEU A 309 7.41 -7.37 -12.48
C LEU A 309 8.92 -7.11 -12.61
N VAL A 310 9.77 -8.11 -12.34
CA VAL A 310 11.22 -7.96 -12.45
C VAL A 310 11.64 -7.94 -13.91
N LYS A 311 12.37 -6.89 -14.33
CA LYS A 311 12.80 -6.69 -15.71
C LYS A 311 14.28 -6.37 -15.80
N ILE A 312 14.96 -6.98 -16.76
CA ILE A 312 16.35 -6.65 -17.08
C ILE A 312 16.45 -5.15 -17.43
N GLY A 313 17.50 -4.50 -16.93
CA GLY A 313 17.75 -3.07 -17.11
C GLY A 313 17.07 -2.16 -16.08
N MET A 314 16.18 -2.68 -15.22
CA MET A 314 15.52 -1.86 -14.19
C MET A 314 16.54 -1.29 -13.21
N ASP A 315 16.27 -0.06 -12.76
CA ASP A 315 17.05 0.59 -11.71
C ASP A 315 16.74 -0.06 -10.35
N LEU A 316 17.80 -0.31 -9.59
CA LEU A 316 17.77 -0.97 -8.30
C LEU A 316 18.53 -0.16 -7.25
N GLU A 317 18.08 -0.29 -6.01
CA GLU A 317 18.75 0.26 -4.83
C GLU A 317 19.05 -0.83 -3.80
N LEU A 318 20.18 -0.67 -3.13
CA LEU A 318 20.67 -1.54 -2.06
C LEU A 318 19.76 -1.45 -0.84
N VAL A 319 19.39 -2.61 -0.29
CA VAL A 319 18.75 -2.76 1.01
C VAL A 319 19.46 -3.84 1.82
N PHE A 320 19.48 -3.68 3.14
CA PHE A 320 20.04 -4.69 4.03
C PHE A 320 18.92 -5.48 4.71
N ILE A 321 18.95 -6.80 4.54
CA ILE A 321 17.97 -7.72 5.12
C ILE A 321 18.66 -8.56 6.19
N ASP A 322 18.12 -8.52 7.40
CA ASP A 322 18.54 -9.39 8.50
C ASP A 322 17.90 -10.77 8.27
N THR A 323 18.71 -11.72 7.80
CA THR A 323 18.23 -13.08 7.48
C THR A 323 18.22 -14.01 8.69
N ASP A 324 19.02 -13.69 9.71
CA ASP A 324 18.97 -14.26 11.05
C ASP A 324 19.57 -13.24 12.05
N PRO A 325 19.46 -13.45 13.38
CA PRO A 325 19.92 -12.48 14.39
C PRO A 325 21.38 -12.02 14.29
N GLU A 326 22.25 -12.78 13.62
CA GLU A 326 23.69 -12.46 13.50
C GLU A 326 24.13 -12.24 12.05
N MET A 327 23.20 -12.30 11.08
CA MET A 327 23.51 -12.22 9.65
C MET A 327 22.62 -11.21 8.94
N THR A 328 23.27 -10.17 8.43
CA THR A 328 22.68 -9.17 7.54
C THR A 328 23.25 -9.36 6.14
N LEU A 329 22.40 -9.39 5.12
CA LEU A 329 22.82 -9.52 3.72
C LEU A 329 22.44 -8.28 2.91
N PRO A 330 23.33 -7.81 2.02
CA PRO A 330 22.99 -6.82 1.01
C PRO A 330 22.11 -7.48 -0.05
N MET A 331 20.91 -6.94 -0.23
CA MET A 331 19.96 -7.30 -1.26
C MET A 331 19.61 -6.06 -2.09
N PHE A 332 18.87 -6.23 -3.18
CA PHE A 332 18.46 -5.11 -4.01
C PHE A 332 16.95 -5.12 -4.21
N ARG A 333 16.34 -3.94 -4.27
CA ARG A 333 14.92 -3.76 -4.61
C ARG A 333 14.81 -2.76 -5.76
N PRO A 334 13.65 -2.64 -6.43
CA PRO A 334 13.43 -1.56 -7.39
C PRO A 334 13.80 -0.20 -6.78
N ALA A 335 14.55 0.64 -7.51
CA ALA A 335 14.89 1.96 -7.01
C ALA A 335 13.61 2.78 -6.80
N GLN A 336 13.54 3.58 -5.74
CA GLN A 336 12.45 4.53 -5.60
C GLN A 336 12.44 5.47 -6.83
N PRO A 337 11.30 5.62 -7.52
CA PRO A 337 11.26 6.44 -8.72
C PRO A 337 11.41 7.92 -8.35
N ALA A 338 12.13 8.65 -9.20
CA ALA A 338 12.21 10.09 -9.09
C ALA A 338 10.85 10.71 -9.40
N ARG A 339 10.46 11.73 -8.62
CA ARG A 339 9.28 12.54 -8.91
C ARG A 339 9.53 13.39 -10.14
N ASN A 340 8.55 13.43 -11.05
CA ASN A 340 8.55 14.39 -12.13
C ASN A 340 8.24 15.81 -11.63
N THR A 341 9.17 16.73 -11.85
CA THR A 341 8.99 18.15 -11.49
C THR A 341 8.31 18.95 -12.60
N ALA A 342 8.31 18.43 -13.82
CA ALA A 342 7.54 18.93 -14.94
C ALA A 342 6.37 17.97 -15.22
N THR A 343 5.20 18.51 -15.51
CA THR A 343 4.01 17.70 -15.80
C THR A 343 4.11 17.12 -17.20
N ARG A 344 3.98 15.79 -17.30
CA ARG A 344 3.88 15.07 -18.57
C ARG A 344 2.63 15.51 -19.33
N ARG A 345 2.76 15.63 -20.64
CA ARG A 345 1.66 15.97 -21.53
C ARG A 345 0.89 14.70 -21.92
N TYR A 346 -0.38 14.88 -22.25
CA TYR A 346 -1.21 13.81 -22.76
C TYR A 346 -0.57 13.13 -23.97
N GLU A 347 0.09 13.88 -24.87
CA GLU A 347 0.71 13.35 -26.08
C GLU A 347 1.98 12.52 -25.82
N GLU A 348 2.61 12.65 -24.66
CA GLU A 348 3.88 12.00 -24.29
C GLU A 348 3.71 10.60 -23.67
N VAL A 349 2.46 10.16 -23.49
CA VAL A 349 2.13 8.87 -22.88
C VAL A 349 1.38 7.96 -23.85
N ALA A 350 1.57 6.65 -23.71
CA ALA A 350 0.96 5.65 -24.58
C ALA A 350 0.22 4.55 -23.80
N VAL A 351 -0.85 4.00 -24.39
CA VAL A 351 -1.50 2.79 -23.86
C VAL A 351 -0.48 1.66 -23.83
N GLY A 352 -0.45 0.90 -22.73
CA GLY A 352 0.53 -0.14 -22.45
C GLY A 352 1.81 0.36 -21.78
N GLU A 353 2.02 1.67 -21.66
CA GLU A 353 3.15 2.21 -20.90
C GLU A 353 3.04 1.81 -19.43
N GLU A 354 4.13 1.27 -18.89
CA GLU A 354 4.25 0.91 -17.48
C GLU A 354 4.93 2.02 -16.69
N LEU A 355 4.39 2.30 -15.51
CA LEU A 355 4.99 3.23 -14.58
C LEU A 355 6.18 2.56 -13.86
N PRO A 356 7.23 3.31 -13.51
CA PRO A 356 8.29 2.81 -12.64
C PRO A 356 7.74 2.22 -11.34
N LEU A 357 8.27 1.08 -10.91
CA LEU A 357 7.87 0.46 -9.65
C LEU A 357 8.24 1.34 -8.46
N TRP A 358 7.38 1.40 -7.45
CA TRP A 358 7.66 2.15 -6.23
C TRP A 358 7.54 1.27 -4.98
N PRO A 359 8.66 0.83 -4.38
CA PRO A 359 8.64 0.17 -3.08
C PRO A 359 8.45 1.19 -1.96
N ILE A 360 7.55 0.87 -1.03
CA ILE A 360 7.15 1.70 0.10
C ILE A 360 7.28 0.86 1.36
N ASP A 361 8.20 1.28 2.23
CA ASP A 361 8.37 0.67 3.55
C ASP A 361 7.15 1.00 4.44
N VAL A 362 6.42 -0.03 4.87
CA VAL A 362 5.29 0.12 5.79
C VAL A 362 5.84 0.29 7.19
N THR A 363 6.15 1.53 7.55
CA THR A 363 6.72 1.88 8.85
C THR A 363 5.63 2.23 9.86
N THR A 364 5.92 2.13 11.16
CA THR A 364 5.04 2.67 12.23
C THR A 364 4.69 4.14 11.98
N ARG A 365 5.66 4.93 11.52
CA ARG A 365 5.46 6.35 11.19
C ARG A 365 4.42 6.53 10.09
N LEU A 366 4.51 5.76 9.01
CA LEU A 366 3.55 5.82 7.91
C LEU A 366 2.15 5.41 8.38
N VAL A 367 2.04 4.30 9.12
CA VAL A 367 0.74 3.77 9.58
C VAL A 367 0.05 4.73 10.56
N VAL A 368 0.75 5.13 11.62
CA VAL A 368 0.19 6.02 12.66
C VAL A 368 -0.01 7.42 12.12
N GLY A 369 0.98 7.96 11.39
CA GLY A 369 0.89 9.28 10.78
C GLY A 369 -0.25 9.35 9.76
N GLY A 370 -0.38 8.32 8.93
CA GLY A 370 -1.49 8.17 7.99
C GLY A 370 -2.84 8.17 8.69
N ALA A 371 -3.02 7.34 9.72
CA ALA A 371 -4.26 7.30 10.50
C ALA A 371 -4.66 8.65 11.11
N ILE A 372 -3.69 9.38 11.68
CA ILE A 372 -3.93 10.72 12.24
C ILE A 372 -4.30 11.72 11.13
N ALA A 373 -3.53 11.73 10.03
CA ALA A 373 -3.74 12.64 8.91
C ALA A 373 -5.07 12.39 8.18
N THR A 374 -5.47 11.13 8.05
CA THR A 374 -6.76 10.74 7.48
C THR A 374 -7.91 10.90 8.47
N ARG A 375 -7.61 11.22 9.74
CA ARG A 375 -8.57 11.29 10.86
C ARG A 375 -9.30 9.96 11.13
N ASP A 376 -8.64 8.85 10.85
CA ASP A 376 -9.16 7.51 11.11
C ASP A 376 -8.53 6.95 12.38
N PHE A 377 -9.22 7.19 13.50
CA PHE A 377 -8.75 6.79 14.83
C PHE A 377 -9.20 5.39 15.23
N GLU A 378 -9.44 4.47 14.29
CA GLU A 378 -9.65 3.07 14.65
C GLU A 378 -8.40 2.50 15.34
N ASP A 379 -8.57 1.84 16.49
CA ASP A 379 -7.47 1.48 17.40
C ASP A 379 -6.40 0.60 16.74
N ILE A 380 -6.77 -0.21 15.76
CA ILE A 380 -5.85 -1.13 15.06
C ILE A 380 -4.72 -0.41 14.29
N HIS A 381 -4.84 0.89 14.06
CA HIS A 381 -3.86 1.69 13.34
C HIS A 381 -2.82 2.35 14.26
N HIS A 382 -3.09 2.45 15.56
CA HIS A 382 -2.24 3.19 16.50
C HIS A 382 -2.03 2.50 17.85
N GLU A 383 -2.74 1.41 18.13
CA GLU A 383 -2.60 0.61 19.35
C GLU A 383 -2.26 -0.86 19.03
N VAL A 384 -1.06 -1.27 19.43
CA VAL A 384 -0.49 -2.59 19.10
C VAL A 384 -1.31 -3.72 19.74
N ALA A 385 -1.80 -3.55 20.97
CA ALA A 385 -2.60 -4.58 21.62
C ALA A 385 -3.97 -4.77 20.94
N ALA A 386 -4.58 -3.72 20.38
CA ALA A 386 -5.82 -3.77 19.62
C ALA A 386 -5.61 -4.49 18.29
N ALA A 387 -4.54 -4.16 17.57
CA ALA A 387 -4.14 -4.89 16.36
C ALA A 387 -3.94 -6.39 16.65
N LYS A 388 -3.23 -6.74 17.74
CA LYS A 388 -3.02 -8.13 18.17
C LYS A 388 -4.33 -8.82 18.58
N ARG A 389 -5.23 -8.14 19.31
CA ARG A 389 -6.57 -8.66 19.64
C ARG A 389 -7.41 -8.92 18.39
N ALA A 390 -7.20 -8.13 17.33
CA ALA A 390 -7.82 -8.34 16.02
C ALA A 390 -7.11 -9.42 15.18
N GLY A 391 -6.07 -10.08 15.69
CA GLY A 391 -5.36 -11.16 15.01
C GLY A 391 -4.30 -10.69 14.00
N LEU A 392 -3.93 -9.41 14.01
CA LEU A 392 -2.89 -8.85 13.15
C LEU A 392 -1.49 -9.08 13.76
N LYS A 393 -0.48 -9.19 12.90
CA LYS A 393 0.93 -9.31 13.31
C LYS A 393 1.42 -8.06 14.04
N ASP A 394 1.04 -6.89 13.53
CA ASP A 394 1.37 -5.57 14.05
C ASP A 394 0.32 -4.55 13.55
N LEU A 395 0.55 -3.25 13.78
CA LEU A 395 -0.29 -2.16 13.29
C LEU A 395 -0.54 -2.29 11.79
N PHE A 396 -1.79 -2.05 11.41
CA PHE A 396 -2.29 -2.21 10.05
C PHE A 396 -2.51 -0.85 9.40
N MET A 397 -2.10 -0.68 8.15
CA MET A 397 -2.30 0.56 7.39
C MET A 397 -3.75 0.71 6.97
N ASN A 398 -4.37 1.84 7.27
CA ASN A 398 -5.76 2.08 6.88
C ASN A 398 -5.91 2.31 5.38
N VAL A 399 -7.14 2.09 4.89
CA VAL A 399 -7.45 2.16 3.45
C VAL A 399 -7.22 3.56 2.87
N LEU A 400 -7.49 4.60 3.67
CA LEU A 400 -7.34 5.99 3.25
C LEU A 400 -5.87 6.33 2.97
N THR A 401 -4.94 5.80 3.78
CA THR A 401 -3.49 5.92 3.50
C THR A 401 -3.13 5.17 2.23
N SER A 402 -3.65 3.96 2.02
CA SER A 402 -3.41 3.21 0.78
C SER A 402 -3.92 3.97 -0.46
N ASN A 403 -5.11 4.57 -0.39
CA ASN A 403 -5.67 5.41 -1.46
C ASN A 403 -4.82 6.66 -1.70
N GLY A 404 -4.37 7.30 -0.62
CA GLY A 404 -3.43 8.43 -0.66
C GLY A 404 -2.11 8.09 -1.35
N LEU A 405 -1.52 6.93 -1.05
CA LEU A 405 -0.30 6.45 -1.69
C LEU A 405 -0.51 6.12 -3.17
N CYS A 406 -1.65 5.54 -3.55
CA CYS A 406 -2.01 5.33 -4.96
C CYS A 406 -2.11 6.67 -5.70
N SER A 407 -2.82 7.65 -5.14
CA SER A 407 -2.97 8.98 -5.74
C SER A 407 -1.62 9.71 -5.86
N ARG A 408 -0.81 9.66 -4.80
CA ARG A 408 0.55 10.21 -4.79
C ARG A 408 1.45 9.55 -5.83
N TYR A 409 1.45 8.22 -5.93
CA TYR A 409 2.27 7.47 -6.89
C TYR A 409 2.04 7.98 -8.32
N LEU A 410 0.76 8.13 -8.67
CA LEU A 410 0.30 8.63 -9.95
C LEU A 410 0.71 10.10 -10.17
N GLY A 411 0.49 10.95 -9.16
CA GLY A 411 0.92 12.36 -9.20
C GLY A 411 2.43 12.53 -9.32
N ASP A 412 3.21 11.73 -8.60
CA ASP A 412 4.68 11.77 -8.62
C ASP A 412 5.22 11.35 -10.00
N TRP A 413 4.58 10.38 -10.66
CA TRP A 413 4.91 9.97 -12.03
C TRP A 413 4.43 10.97 -13.09
N ALA A 414 3.24 11.56 -12.94
CA ALA A 414 2.71 12.46 -13.97
C ALA A 414 3.28 13.88 -13.86
N GLY A 415 3.61 14.33 -12.66
CA GLY A 415 4.07 15.68 -12.34
C GLY A 415 2.98 16.59 -11.75
N PRO A 416 3.35 17.80 -11.31
CA PRO A 416 2.59 18.55 -10.31
C PRO A 416 1.20 19.03 -10.78
N GLU A 417 1.03 19.34 -12.06
CA GLU A 417 -0.24 19.86 -12.59
C GLU A 417 -1.21 18.76 -13.04
N ALA A 418 -0.76 17.51 -13.14
CA ALA A 418 -1.63 16.39 -13.46
C ALA A 418 -2.64 16.17 -12.34
N ARG A 419 -3.87 15.78 -12.71
CA ARG A 419 -4.95 15.60 -11.74
C ARG A 419 -5.40 14.15 -11.71
N VAL A 420 -5.24 13.49 -10.59
CA VAL A 420 -5.97 12.24 -10.31
C VAL A 420 -7.44 12.60 -10.11
N THR A 421 -8.32 12.06 -10.96
CA THR A 421 -9.77 12.33 -10.95
C THR A 421 -10.58 11.18 -10.37
N GLY A 422 -9.95 10.03 -10.14
CA GLY A 422 -10.58 8.94 -9.43
C GLY A 422 -9.63 7.79 -9.14
N VAL A 423 -9.90 7.08 -8.05
CA VAL A 423 -9.19 5.87 -7.67
C VAL A 423 -10.21 4.83 -7.25
N GLU A 424 -10.16 3.66 -7.86
CA GLU A 424 -11.03 2.53 -7.57
C GLU A 424 -10.18 1.32 -7.29
N ILE A 425 -10.16 0.86 -6.04
CA ILE A 425 -9.31 -0.24 -5.61
C ILE A 425 -10.11 -1.27 -4.82
N ARG A 426 -9.77 -2.52 -5.06
CA ARG A 426 -10.12 -3.68 -4.24
C ARG A 426 -8.97 -3.96 -3.29
N LEU A 427 -9.32 -4.21 -2.04
CA LEU A 427 -8.37 -4.54 -0.98
C LEU A 427 -8.19 -6.06 -0.91
N GLY A 428 -6.94 -6.50 -0.76
CA GLY A 428 -6.58 -7.90 -0.63
C GLY A 428 -5.87 -8.15 0.69
N THR A 429 -4.57 -8.44 0.64
CA THR A 429 -3.76 -8.72 1.82
C THR A 429 -3.52 -7.48 2.65
N SER A 430 -3.22 -7.63 3.94
CA SER A 430 -3.01 -6.49 4.82
C SER A 430 -1.63 -5.87 4.65
N ASN A 431 -1.50 -4.54 4.69
CA ASN A 431 -0.21 -3.89 4.90
C ASN A 431 0.02 -3.70 6.40
N VAL A 432 1.05 -4.33 6.93
CA VAL A 432 1.41 -4.30 8.34
C VAL A 432 2.81 -3.74 8.54
N VAL A 433 3.08 -3.15 9.70
CA VAL A 433 4.38 -2.60 10.02
C VAL A 433 5.50 -3.63 9.82
N GLY A 434 6.59 -3.20 9.17
CA GLY A 434 7.77 -4.01 8.86
C GLY A 434 7.71 -4.74 7.51
N ASP A 435 6.60 -4.62 6.77
CA ASP A 435 6.49 -5.10 5.38
C ASP A 435 6.90 -3.99 4.38
N THR A 436 7.05 -4.34 3.11
CA THR A 436 7.24 -3.40 2.00
C THR A 436 6.16 -3.63 0.95
N MET A 437 5.41 -2.58 0.61
CA MET A 437 4.47 -2.60 -0.50
C MET A 437 5.14 -2.06 -1.77
N CYS A 438 5.11 -2.81 -2.86
CA CYS A 438 5.53 -2.36 -4.19
C CYS A 438 4.31 -1.93 -5.00
N LEU A 439 4.21 -0.64 -5.34
CA LEU A 439 3.24 -0.12 -6.30
C LEU A 439 3.74 -0.29 -7.73
N SER A 440 2.79 -0.56 -8.63
CA SER A 440 2.97 -0.67 -10.07
C SER A 440 1.70 -0.19 -10.77
N ALA A 441 1.86 0.33 -11.98
CA ALA A 441 0.72 0.67 -12.82
C ALA A 441 1.05 0.55 -14.31
N SER A 442 0.02 0.44 -15.13
CA SER A 442 0.13 0.58 -16.59
C SER A 442 -1.05 1.34 -17.16
N ILE A 443 -0.81 2.11 -18.22
CA ILE A 443 -1.87 2.85 -18.91
C ILE A 443 -2.74 1.86 -19.68
N ALA A 444 -3.99 1.73 -19.28
CA ALA A 444 -4.96 0.81 -19.87
C ALA A 444 -5.72 1.43 -21.03
N ASP A 445 -6.03 2.72 -20.92
CA ASP A 445 -6.83 3.46 -21.91
C ASP A 445 -6.44 4.95 -21.93
N LYS A 446 -6.71 5.62 -23.06
CA LYS A 446 -6.40 7.02 -23.31
C LYS A 446 -7.44 7.64 -24.22
N GLN A 447 -8.08 8.72 -23.77
CA GLN A 447 -9.16 9.40 -24.49
C GLN A 447 -9.17 10.91 -24.21
N VAL A 448 -9.77 11.69 -25.12
CA VAL A 448 -10.04 13.11 -24.89
C VAL A 448 -11.51 13.28 -24.51
N VAL A 449 -11.76 13.80 -23.31
CA VAL A 449 -13.12 14.03 -22.79
C VAL A 449 -13.24 15.52 -22.46
N ASP A 450 -14.23 16.20 -23.04
CA ASP A 450 -14.46 17.64 -22.88
C ASP A 450 -13.20 18.49 -23.09
N GLY A 451 -12.39 18.13 -24.10
CA GLY A 451 -11.14 18.80 -24.44
C GLY A 451 -9.94 18.47 -23.54
N LYS A 452 -10.12 17.62 -22.53
CA LYS A 452 -9.07 17.21 -21.59
C LYS A 452 -8.52 15.83 -21.93
N GLY A 453 -7.22 15.67 -21.84
CA GLY A 453 -6.56 14.38 -22.02
C GLY A 453 -6.74 13.50 -20.80
N VAL A 454 -7.59 12.47 -20.89
CA VAL A 454 -7.88 11.53 -19.80
C VAL A 454 -7.18 10.20 -20.07
N ILE A 455 -6.50 9.67 -19.05
CA ILE A 455 -5.94 8.32 -19.06
C ILE A 455 -6.57 7.48 -17.95
N THR A 456 -6.75 6.19 -18.23
CA THR A 456 -7.11 5.19 -17.22
C THR A 456 -5.92 4.27 -17.01
N LEU A 457 -5.55 4.04 -15.76
CA LEU A 457 -4.43 3.16 -15.39
C LEU A 457 -4.94 1.93 -14.64
N ASN A 458 -4.36 0.77 -14.92
CA ASN A 458 -4.45 -0.39 -14.03
C ASN A 458 -3.48 -0.20 -12.87
N LEU A 459 -3.96 -0.29 -11.64
CA LEU A 459 -3.20 -0.13 -10.42
C LEU A 459 -3.03 -1.46 -9.69
N ARG A 460 -1.82 -1.69 -9.17
CA ARG A 460 -1.52 -2.83 -8.28
C ARG A 460 -0.50 -2.43 -7.22
N GLY A 461 -0.75 -2.84 -5.98
CA GLY A 461 0.18 -2.75 -4.86
C GLY A 461 0.30 -4.10 -4.18
N SER A 462 1.51 -4.63 -4.13
CA SER A 462 1.77 -5.98 -3.61
C SER A 462 2.79 -5.95 -2.49
N ASN A 463 2.61 -6.80 -1.49
CA ASN A 463 3.48 -6.94 -0.33
C ASN A 463 3.89 -8.41 -0.13
N SER A 464 4.54 -8.75 0.99
CA SER A 464 5.04 -10.13 1.19
C SER A 464 3.93 -11.18 1.28
N MET A 465 2.68 -10.79 1.48
CA MET A 465 1.53 -11.69 1.58
C MET A 465 0.73 -11.82 0.27
N GLY A 466 0.99 -10.96 -0.71
CA GLY A 466 0.27 -10.90 -1.99
C GLY A 466 -0.20 -9.48 -2.33
N ASP A 467 -1.27 -9.38 -3.11
CA ASP A 467 -1.78 -8.08 -3.54
C ASP A 467 -2.58 -7.39 -2.41
N HIS A 468 -2.08 -6.26 -1.94
CA HIS A 468 -2.77 -5.38 -1.00
C HIS A 468 -3.86 -4.56 -1.70
N VAL A 469 -3.55 -3.98 -2.86
CA VAL A 469 -4.50 -3.21 -3.68
C VAL A 469 -4.46 -3.64 -5.14
N LYS A 470 -5.64 -3.74 -5.77
CA LYS A 470 -5.81 -3.93 -7.22
C LYS A 470 -7.00 -3.12 -7.71
N GLY A 471 -6.85 -2.43 -8.83
CA GLY A 471 -7.98 -1.74 -9.44
C GLY A 471 -7.55 -0.79 -10.53
N THR A 472 -8.23 0.34 -10.63
CA THR A 472 -7.99 1.35 -11.65
C THR A 472 -7.91 2.75 -11.06
N ALA A 473 -7.28 3.66 -11.78
CA ALA A 473 -7.35 5.08 -11.51
C ALA A 473 -7.52 5.87 -12.79
N THR A 474 -8.14 7.03 -12.69
CA THR A 474 -8.30 7.97 -13.79
C THR A 474 -7.52 9.23 -13.50
N MET A 475 -6.85 9.74 -14.53
CA MET A 475 -6.09 10.98 -14.45
C MET A 475 -6.36 11.88 -15.64
N GLU A 476 -6.29 13.18 -15.41
CA GLU A 476 -6.20 14.20 -16.45
C GLU A 476 -4.77 14.69 -16.58
N LEU A 477 -4.29 14.69 -17.83
CA LEU A 477 -3.03 15.28 -18.24
C LEU A 477 -3.31 16.53 -19.09
N PRO A 478 -2.47 17.57 -18.98
CA PRO A 478 -2.53 18.71 -19.90
C PRO A 478 -2.40 18.27 -21.36
N SER A 479 -3.28 18.78 -22.23
CA SER A 479 -3.29 18.53 -23.68
C SER A 479 -2.81 19.74 -24.48
N GLY A 480 -2.24 19.51 -25.65
CA GLY A 480 -1.73 20.55 -26.58
C GLY A 480 -0.28 20.97 -26.32
N GLY A 481 0.50 21.27 -27.35
CA GLY A 481 1.87 21.76 -27.21
C GLY A 481 1.92 23.21 -26.70
N ASN A 482 3.02 23.60 -26.03
CA ASN A 482 3.41 25.00 -25.99
C ASN A 482 3.41 25.50 -27.44
N LYS A 483 2.54 26.46 -27.75
CA LYS A 483 2.74 27.30 -28.92
C LYS A 483 3.85 28.29 -28.64
#